data_AF-A0A1F5RVC3-F1
#
_entry.id   AF-A0A1F5RVC3-F1
#
_cell.length_a   1.000
_cell.length_b   1.000
_cell.length_c   1.000
_cell.angle_alpha   90.00
_cell.angle_beta   90.00
_cell.angle_gamma   90.00
#
_symmetry.space_group_name_H-M   'P 1'
#
loop_
_entity.id
_entity.type
_entity.pdbx_description
1 polymer ?
#
loop_
_entity_poly.entity_id
_entity_poly.type
_entity_poly.pdbx_seq_one_letter_code
_entity_poly.pdbx_strand_id
1 'polypeptide(L)'
;MGRAERYDILTINPKGKTIKISVKSRFDLNIKRFPLSNKDEKGGSDDFYYAFVRLNEFKKEPDFWIVPSKVVNKILFESSNIYFNKKLRRDGKKYKDVGLRNFWLEMTKTSKELYPENWKIFLKKYYKNIRQLK
;
A
#
# COMPACT_ATOMS: atom_id res chain seq x y z
N MET A 1 -2.79 23.68 6.27
CA MET A 1 -3.05 22.75 7.39
C MET A 1 -1.90 21.76 7.46
N GLY A 2 -1.01 21.91 8.44
CA GLY A 2 0.15 21.02 8.63
C GLY A 2 -0.32 19.66 9.14
N ARG A 3 0.01 18.58 8.43
CA ARG A 3 -0.05 17.23 9.03
C ARG A 3 1.30 16.99 9.67
N ALA A 4 1.33 16.90 11.00
CA ALA A 4 2.59 16.73 11.72
C ALA A 4 3.21 15.35 11.45
N GLU A 5 2.42 14.29 11.19
CA GLU A 5 2.97 12.94 11.14
C GLU A 5 2.35 12.07 10.03
N ARG A 6 3.14 11.10 9.52
CA ARG A 6 2.78 10.23 8.36
C ARG A 6 1.80 9.09 8.71
N TYR A 7 1.34 9.03 9.96
CA TYR A 7 0.50 7.96 10.48
C TYR A 7 -0.76 8.53 11.12
N ASP A 8 -1.79 7.69 11.16
CA ASP A 8 -3.14 8.06 11.61
C ASP A 8 -3.44 7.43 12.99
N ILE A 9 -2.78 6.32 13.33
CA ILE A 9 -2.87 5.65 14.64
C ILE A 9 -1.46 5.45 15.20
N LEU A 10 -1.28 5.81 16.46
CA LEU A 10 -0.11 5.49 17.27
C LEU A 10 -0.54 4.59 18.42
N THR A 11 0.05 3.41 18.54
CA THR A 11 -0.23 2.48 19.64
C THR A 11 1.04 2.21 20.42
N ILE A 12 0.93 2.22 21.75
CA ILE A 12 2.05 1.94 22.64
C ILE A 12 1.62 0.81 23.57
N ASN A 13 2.44 -0.23 23.70
CA ASN A 13 2.18 -1.28 24.68
C ASN A 13 2.80 -0.94 26.04
N PRO A 14 2.43 -1.63 27.14
CA PRO A 14 2.98 -1.36 28.48
C PRO A 14 4.50 -1.54 28.60
N LYS A 15 5.15 -2.21 27.64
CA LYS A 15 6.61 -2.38 27.56
C LYS A 15 7.30 -1.25 26.77
N GLY A 16 6.57 -0.21 26.37
CA GLY A 16 7.09 0.93 25.61
C GLY A 16 7.27 0.69 24.11
N LYS A 17 6.83 -0.46 23.57
CA LYS A 17 6.86 -0.71 22.13
C LYS A 17 5.82 0.16 21.45
N THR A 18 6.29 0.99 20.53
CA THR A 18 5.47 1.88 19.72
C THR A 18 5.20 1.25 18.35
N ILE A 19 3.98 1.39 17.83
CA ILE A 19 3.59 1.04 16.47
C ILE A 19 2.82 2.22 15.88
N LYS A 20 3.22 2.61 14.67
CA LYS A 20 2.58 3.63 13.84
C LYS A 20 1.81 2.94 12.74
N ILE A 21 0.58 3.38 12.47
CA ILE A 21 -0.25 2.85 11.39
C ILE A 21 -0.81 4.00 10.58
N SER A 22 -0.56 4.03 9.27
CA SER A 22 -1.31 4.90 8.36
C SER A 22 -2.49 4.14 7.76
N VAL A 23 -3.69 4.69 7.93
CA VAL A 23 -4.93 4.10 7.45
C VAL A 23 -5.26 4.69 6.08
N LYS A 24 -5.50 3.82 5.12
CA LYS A 24 -5.99 4.16 3.78
C LYS A 24 -7.32 3.44 3.61
N SER A 25 -8.41 4.19 3.67
CA SER A 25 -9.76 3.64 3.52
C SER A 25 -10.37 4.07 2.19
N ARG A 26 -11.24 3.22 1.66
CA ARG A 26 -12.08 3.55 0.51
C ARG A 26 -13.39 2.75 0.58
N PHE A 27 -14.47 3.34 0.06
CA PHE A 27 -15.84 2.89 0.30
C PHE A 27 -16.36 1.79 -0.65
N ASP A 28 -15.87 1.79 -1.90
CA ASP A 28 -16.32 0.95 -3.01
C ASP A 28 -16.04 -0.57 -2.83
N LEU A 29 -17.00 -1.42 -3.20
CA LEU A 29 -16.90 -2.89 -3.10
C LEU A 29 -15.81 -3.52 -3.97
N ASN A 30 -15.47 -2.88 -5.10
CA ASN A 30 -14.65 -3.43 -6.18
C ASN A 30 -13.25 -2.82 -6.24
N ILE A 31 -12.79 -2.21 -5.14
CA ILE A 31 -11.52 -1.51 -5.11
C ILE A 31 -10.36 -2.49 -5.24
N LYS A 32 -9.67 -2.44 -6.37
CA LYS A 32 -8.48 -3.27 -6.63
C LYS A 32 -7.17 -2.62 -6.19
N ARG A 33 -7.18 -1.32 -5.86
CA ARG A 33 -5.98 -0.55 -5.50
C ARG A 33 -6.24 0.61 -4.56
N PHE A 34 -5.21 0.97 -3.81
CA PHE A 34 -5.14 2.19 -3.02
C PHE A 34 -4.14 3.16 -3.66
N PRO A 35 -4.58 4.36 -4.06
CA PRO A 35 -3.68 5.40 -4.52
C PRO A 35 -2.89 5.97 -3.33
N LEU A 36 -1.60 6.13 -3.55
CA LEU A 36 -0.58 6.67 -2.65
C LEU A 36 0.28 7.66 -3.44
N SER A 37 1.25 8.27 -2.76
CA SER A 37 2.17 9.24 -3.32
C SER A 37 3.59 8.69 -3.47
N ASN A 38 4.43 9.38 -4.23
CA ASN A 38 5.87 9.10 -4.31
C ASN A 38 6.58 9.19 -2.94
N LYS A 39 6.05 9.95 -1.97
CA LYS A 39 6.61 10.03 -0.61
C LYS A 39 6.50 8.70 0.14
N ASP A 40 5.53 7.87 -0.25
CA ASP A 40 5.27 6.53 0.29
C ASP A 40 6.20 5.47 -0.31
N GLU A 41 7.17 5.83 -1.14
CA GLU A 41 8.25 4.93 -1.59
C GLU A 41 9.40 4.86 -0.58
N LYS A 42 9.40 5.74 0.42
CA LYS A 42 10.51 5.92 1.39
C LYS A 42 9.97 6.08 2.81
N GLY A 43 10.88 5.97 3.79
CA GLY A 43 10.57 6.23 5.20
C GLY A 43 9.93 5.05 5.93
N GLY A 44 10.18 3.83 5.47
CA GLY A 44 9.72 2.62 6.13
C GLY A 44 10.57 2.27 7.33
N SER A 45 9.92 1.78 8.37
CA SER A 45 10.53 1.37 9.63
C SER A 45 9.84 0.11 10.17
N ASP A 46 10.48 -0.59 11.10
CA ASP A 46 9.97 -1.85 11.67
C ASP A 46 8.71 -1.68 12.53
N ASP A 47 8.51 -0.45 13.01
CA ASP A 47 7.38 -0.02 13.82
C ASP A 47 6.29 0.73 13.01
N PHE A 48 6.41 0.82 11.68
CA PHE A 48 5.45 1.54 10.83
C PHE A 48 4.73 0.62 9.84
N TYR A 49 3.40 0.73 9.79
CA TYR A 49 2.51 -0.12 8.99
C TYR A 49 1.50 0.72 8.20
N TYR A 50 0.98 0.16 7.12
CA TYR A 50 -0.20 0.65 6.43
C TYR A 50 -1.37 -0.29 6.71
N ALA A 51 -2.54 0.28 6.99
CA ALA A 51 -3.80 -0.43 6.99
C ALA A 51 -4.61 -0.02 5.77
N PHE A 52 -4.72 -0.92 4.78
CA PHE A 52 -5.58 -0.73 3.61
C PHE A 52 -6.95 -1.30 3.92
N VAL A 53 -8.00 -0.47 3.93
CA VAL A 53 -9.34 -0.82 4.40
C VAL A 53 -10.36 -0.61 3.29
N ARG A 54 -11.00 -1.69 2.85
CA ARG A 54 -12.16 -1.68 1.97
C ARG A 54 -13.41 -1.74 2.84
N LEU A 55 -14.19 -0.65 2.87
CA LEU A 55 -15.38 -0.53 3.74
C LEU A 55 -16.60 -1.28 3.20
N ASN A 56 -16.53 -1.81 1.99
CA ASN A 56 -17.54 -2.69 1.40
C ASN A 56 -18.95 -2.09 1.37
N GLU A 57 -19.07 -0.77 1.18
CA GLU A 57 -20.34 -0.04 1.19
C GLU A 57 -21.23 -0.35 2.41
N PHE A 58 -20.64 -0.78 3.54
CA PHE A 58 -21.33 -1.29 4.72
C PHE A 58 -22.27 -2.49 4.46
N LYS A 59 -22.19 -3.15 3.30
CA LYS A 59 -22.97 -4.36 2.98
C LYS A 59 -22.45 -5.61 3.68
N LYS A 60 -21.19 -5.60 4.09
CA LYS A 60 -20.52 -6.65 4.88
C LYS A 60 -19.42 -6.04 5.73
N GLU A 61 -18.82 -6.82 6.62
CA GLU A 61 -17.64 -6.40 7.37
C GLU A 61 -16.54 -5.84 6.45
N PRO A 62 -15.80 -4.82 6.90
CA PRO A 62 -14.65 -4.32 6.15
C PRO A 62 -13.59 -5.40 5.91
N ASP A 63 -13.05 -5.40 4.70
CA ASP A 63 -11.87 -6.18 4.35
C ASP A 63 -10.65 -5.29 4.56
N PHE A 64 -9.64 -5.78 5.26
CA PHE A 64 -8.44 -4.98 5.50
C PHE A 64 -7.14 -5.78 5.43
N TRP A 65 -6.07 -5.09 5.07
CA TRP A 65 -4.71 -5.62 5.00
C TRP A 65 -3.79 -4.71 5.81
N ILE A 66 -3.11 -5.29 6.78
CA ILE A 66 -2.08 -4.59 7.57
C ILE A 66 -0.74 -4.99 7.00
N VAL A 67 -0.02 -4.05 6.40
CA VAL A 67 1.21 -4.34 5.65
C VAL A 67 2.36 -3.50 6.23
N PRO A 68 3.52 -4.10 6.54
CA PRO A 68 4.69 -3.35 6.99
C PRO A 68 5.08 -2.27 5.98
N SER A 69 5.43 -1.09 6.46
CA SER A 69 5.79 0.06 5.62
C SER A 69 6.96 -0.25 4.69
N LYS A 70 7.98 -0.98 5.16
CA LYS A 70 9.10 -1.44 4.34
C LYS A 70 8.65 -2.25 3.11
N VAL A 71 7.63 -3.08 3.26
CA VAL A 71 7.06 -3.88 2.16
C VAL A 71 6.30 -2.98 1.18
N VAL A 72 5.46 -2.08 1.69
CA VAL A 72 4.74 -1.10 0.86
C VAL A 72 5.72 -0.23 0.07
N ASN A 73 6.70 0.37 0.74
CA ASN A 73 7.70 1.23 0.13
C ASN A 73 8.43 0.53 -1.02
N LYS A 74 8.95 -0.68 -0.77
CA LYS A 74 9.67 -1.47 -1.77
C LYS A 74 8.82 -1.70 -3.01
N ILE A 75 7.57 -2.15 -2.81
CA ILE A 75 6.66 -2.47 -3.91
C ILE A 75 6.27 -1.22 -4.70
N LEU A 76 6.04 -0.08 -4.04
CA LEU A 76 5.75 1.17 -4.74
C LEU A 76 6.96 1.66 -5.54
N PHE A 77 8.16 1.59 -4.97
CA PHE A 77 9.41 1.97 -5.66
C PHE A 77 9.68 1.09 -6.89
N GLU A 78 9.58 -0.23 -6.73
CA GLU A 78 9.83 -1.17 -7.83
C GLU A 78 8.79 -1.00 -8.95
N SER A 79 7.50 -0.96 -8.60
CA SER A 79 6.42 -0.82 -9.58
C SER A 79 6.45 0.53 -10.30
N SER A 80 6.78 1.63 -9.61
CA SER A 80 6.92 2.94 -10.23
C SER A 80 8.13 3.02 -11.15
N ASN A 81 9.27 2.45 -10.74
CA ASN A 81 10.47 2.42 -11.55
C ASN A 81 10.24 1.62 -12.84
N ILE A 82 9.53 0.49 -12.76
CA ILE A 82 9.12 -0.25 -13.96
C ILE A 82 8.22 0.63 -14.85
N TYR A 83 7.19 1.25 -14.28
CA TYR A 83 6.20 1.99 -15.06
C TYR A 83 6.75 3.27 -15.70
N PHE A 84 7.50 4.09 -14.96
CA PHE A 84 7.96 5.40 -15.44
C PHE A 84 9.31 5.35 -16.14
N ASN A 85 10.21 4.45 -15.72
CA ASN A 85 11.59 4.44 -16.24
C ASN A 85 11.87 3.32 -17.23
N LYS A 86 11.21 2.16 -17.10
CA LYS A 86 11.47 0.98 -17.95
C LYS A 86 10.43 0.80 -19.06
N LYS A 87 9.14 1.05 -18.80
CA LYS A 87 8.10 0.93 -19.82
C LYS A 87 8.09 2.13 -20.75
N LEU A 88 7.89 1.83 -22.04
CA LEU A 88 7.62 2.82 -23.06
C LEU A 88 6.12 2.85 -23.35
N ARG A 89 5.64 4.03 -23.72
CA ARG A 89 4.34 4.24 -24.33
C ARG A 89 4.35 3.70 -25.76
N ARG A 90 3.16 3.62 -26.38
CA ARG A 90 3.02 3.17 -27.77
C ARG A 90 3.81 4.03 -28.77
N ASP A 91 4.06 5.29 -28.46
CA ASP A 91 4.87 6.23 -29.24
C ASP A 91 6.38 6.14 -28.94
N GLY A 92 6.82 5.13 -28.17
CA GLY A 92 8.22 4.93 -27.80
C GLY A 92 8.73 5.86 -26.69
N LYS A 93 7.91 6.79 -26.17
CA LYS A 93 8.34 7.71 -25.11
C LYS A 93 8.14 7.12 -23.72
N LYS A 94 8.92 7.58 -22.74
CA LYS A 94 8.71 7.25 -21.32
C LYS A 94 7.42 7.87 -20.77
N TYR A 95 6.85 7.26 -19.74
CA TYR A 95 5.74 7.85 -19.00
C TYR A 95 6.24 8.99 -18.12
N LYS A 96 5.54 10.12 -18.10
CA LYS A 96 5.81 11.21 -17.15
C LYS A 96 5.45 10.76 -15.74
N ASP A 97 6.37 10.90 -14.79
CA ASP A 97 6.07 10.68 -13.38
C ASP A 97 5.15 11.80 -12.86
N VAL A 98 3.94 11.43 -12.45
CA VAL A 98 2.91 12.33 -11.91
C VAL A 98 2.78 12.19 -10.39
N GLY A 99 3.70 11.49 -9.73
CA GLY A 99 3.72 11.29 -8.28
C GLY A 99 2.70 10.29 -7.75
N LEU A 100 1.84 9.70 -8.60
CA LEU A 100 0.88 8.67 -8.22
C LEU A 100 1.57 7.32 -8.06
N ARG A 101 1.28 6.64 -6.96
CA ARG A 101 1.71 5.26 -6.67
C ARG A 101 0.50 4.42 -6.35
N ASN A 102 0.39 3.23 -6.94
CA ASN A 102 -0.78 2.38 -6.74
C ASN A 102 -0.37 1.14 -6.01
N PHE A 103 -0.87 0.97 -4.79
CA PHE A 103 -0.77 -0.29 -4.06
C PHE A 103 -1.93 -1.19 -4.46
N TRP A 104 -1.66 -2.26 -5.21
CA TRP A 104 -2.69 -3.14 -5.74
C TRP A 104 -3.02 -4.28 -4.78
N LEU A 105 -4.29 -4.43 -4.43
CA LEU A 105 -4.80 -5.59 -3.69
C LEU A 105 -5.10 -6.78 -4.60
N GLU A 106 -5.56 -6.48 -5.82
CA GLU A 106 -5.93 -7.47 -6.82
C GLU A 106 -5.20 -7.20 -8.13
N MET A 107 -4.77 -8.27 -8.79
CA MET A 107 -3.98 -8.16 -10.01
C MET A 107 -4.86 -7.93 -11.25
N THR A 108 -4.53 -6.89 -12.00
CA THR A 108 -5.06 -6.59 -13.33
C THR A 108 -3.99 -6.84 -14.38
N LYS A 109 -4.34 -6.79 -15.69
CA LYS A 109 -3.34 -6.93 -16.78
C LYS A 109 -2.16 -5.97 -16.57
N THR A 110 -2.45 -4.71 -16.28
CA THR A 110 -1.42 -3.68 -16.05
C THR A 110 -0.59 -3.96 -14.81
N SER A 111 -1.20 -4.37 -13.68
CA SER A 111 -0.44 -4.57 -12.45
C SER A 111 0.38 -5.85 -12.45
N LYS A 112 -0.01 -6.90 -13.19
CA LYS A 112 0.76 -8.14 -13.34
C LYS A 112 2.16 -7.88 -13.91
N GLU A 113 2.28 -6.89 -14.79
CA GLU A 113 3.57 -6.50 -15.37
C GLU A 113 4.41 -5.62 -14.44
N LEU A 114 3.86 -5.17 -13.31
CA LEU A 114 4.50 -4.23 -12.37
C LEU A 114 4.80 -4.84 -11.00
N TYR A 115 4.21 -6.00 -10.69
CA TYR A 115 4.22 -6.65 -9.38
C TYR A 115 4.75 -8.08 -9.53
N PRO A 116 5.29 -8.69 -8.45
CA PRO A 116 5.68 -10.10 -8.45
C PRO A 116 4.51 -11.02 -8.82
N GLU A 117 4.78 -12.11 -9.54
CA GLU A 117 3.73 -13.04 -10.01
C GLU A 117 2.89 -13.63 -8.86
N ASN A 118 3.55 -13.95 -7.74
CA ASN A 118 2.92 -14.51 -6.55
C ASN A 118 2.33 -13.44 -5.61
N TRP A 119 2.19 -12.19 -6.06
CA TRP A 119 1.77 -11.07 -5.20
C TRP A 119 0.45 -11.32 -4.46
N LYS A 120 -0.55 -11.92 -5.12
CA LYS A 120 -1.84 -12.24 -4.47
C LYS A 120 -1.67 -13.21 -3.30
N ILE A 121 -0.81 -14.21 -3.45
CA ILE A 121 -0.50 -15.20 -2.41
C ILE A 121 0.26 -14.51 -1.27
N PHE A 122 1.28 -13.73 -1.62
CA PHE A 122 2.08 -12.96 -0.67
C PHE A 122 1.22 -12.00 0.15
N LEU A 123 0.27 -11.29 -0.47
CA LEU A 123 -0.58 -10.31 0.21
C LEU A 123 -1.60 -10.97 1.16
N LYS A 124 -2.00 -12.22 0.91
CA LYS A 124 -2.95 -12.95 1.76
C LYS A 124 -2.48 -13.08 3.21
N LYS A 125 -1.15 -13.12 3.46
CA LYS A 125 -0.60 -13.19 4.83
C LYS A 125 -0.87 -11.93 5.67
N TYR A 126 -1.23 -10.83 5.03
CA TYR A 126 -1.54 -9.55 5.67
C TYR A 126 -3.04 -9.30 5.84
N TYR A 127 -3.89 -10.13 5.20
CA TYR A 127 -5.34 -9.99 5.24
C TYR A 127 -5.90 -10.30 6.62
N LYS A 128 -6.64 -9.35 7.20
CA LYS A 128 -7.19 -9.41 8.57
C LYS A 128 -6.17 -9.81 9.66
N ASN A 129 -4.87 -9.66 9.40
CA ASN A 129 -3.81 -10.15 10.27
C ASN A 129 -3.32 -9.07 11.24
N ILE A 130 -4.10 -8.79 12.29
CA ILE A 130 -3.71 -7.85 13.36
C ILE A 130 -2.59 -8.44 14.23
N ARG A 131 -2.47 -9.78 14.29
CA ARG A 131 -1.50 -10.49 15.15
C ARG A 131 -0.05 -10.20 14.82
N GLN A 132 0.25 -9.67 13.63
CA GLN A 132 1.59 -9.23 13.26
C GLN A 132 2.06 -7.97 14.01
N LEU A 133 1.14 -7.22 14.63
CA LEU A 133 1.42 -6.00 15.40
C LEU A 133 1.85 -6.29 16.85
N LYS A 134 2.39 -7.48 17.12
CA LYS A 134 2.91 -7.86 18.45
C LYS A 134 4.35 -7.44 18.59
#